data_AF-A0A7Y4EHV6-F1
#
_entry.id   AF-A0A7Y4EHV6-F1
#
_cell.length_a   1.000
_cell.length_b   1.000
_cell.length_c   1.000
_cell.angle_alpha   90.00
_cell.angle_beta   90.00
_cell.angle_gamma   90.00
#
_symmetry.space_group_name_H-M   'P 1'
#
loop_
_entity.id
_entity.type
_entity.pdbx_description
1 polymer ?
#
loop_
_entity_poly.entity_id
_entity_poly.type
_entity_poly.pdbx_seq_one_letter_code
_entity_poly.pdbx_strand_id
1 'polypeptide(L)'
;MKLFLILMVSISAGVASADHLHSFLLGLYISTLAVGSCYWFAFRSSKFPQLALVLLLCGLFAKIGVTVAGVSWGLSQDLISSPFVFSLSYLFFSIVATYVWFAYREKLTAKKETLLKAA
;
A
#
# COMPACT_ATOMS: atom_id res chain seq x y z
N MET A 1 -11.85 -11.02 11.34
CA MET A 1 -13.06 -10.75 10.53
C MET A 1 -12.80 -9.74 9.39
N LYS A 2 -12.34 -8.51 9.65
CA LYS A 2 -12.05 -7.51 8.58
C LYS A 2 -11.07 -7.98 7.49
N LEU A 3 -9.96 -8.63 7.86
CA LEU A 3 -8.99 -9.16 6.88
C LEU A 3 -9.57 -10.25 5.97
N PHE A 4 -10.52 -11.04 6.47
CA PHE A 4 -11.19 -12.08 5.70
C PHE A 4 -12.12 -11.48 4.64
N LEU A 5 -12.86 -10.41 5.00
CA LEU A 5 -13.69 -9.67 4.04
C LEU A 5 -12.84 -9.01 2.95
N ILE A 6 -11.70 -8.41 3.33
CA ILE A 6 -10.75 -7.83 2.37
C ILE A 6 -10.24 -8.89 1.39
N LEU A 7 -9.93 -10.09 1.88
CA LEU A 7 -9.45 -11.19 1.06
C LEU A 7 -10.55 -11.71 0.12
N MET A 8 -11.78 -11.87 0.61
CA MET A 8 -12.94 -12.24 -0.22
C MET A 8 -13.21 -11.22 -1.33
N VAL A 9 -13.18 -9.92 -1.03
CA VAL A 9 -13.36 -8.85 -2.02
C VAL A 9 -12.19 -8.81 -3.01
N SER A 10 -10.96 -9.10 -2.56
CA SER A 10 -9.79 -9.17 -3.46
C SER A 10 -9.91 -10.34 -4.45
N ILE A 11 -10.36 -11.51 -3.98
CA ILE A 11 -10.56 -12.69 -4.83
C ILE A 11 -11.70 -12.45 -5.81
N SER A 12 -12.83 -11.91 -5.35
CA SER A 12 -13.95 -11.62 -6.24
C SER A 12 -13.62 -10.54 -7.27
N ALA A 13 -12.87 -9.50 -6.89
CA ALA A 13 -12.38 -8.48 -7.82
C ALA A 13 -11.38 -9.03 -8.83
N GLY A 14 -10.52 -9.98 -8.42
CA GLY A 14 -9.61 -10.69 -9.31
C GLY A 14 -10.34 -11.56 -10.34
N VAL A 15 -11.36 -12.30 -9.90
CA VAL A 15 -12.21 -13.11 -10.79
C VAL A 15 -13.03 -12.22 -11.73
N ALA A 16 -13.57 -11.10 -11.24
CA ALA A 16 -14.30 -10.14 -12.05
C ALA A 16 -13.42 -9.41 -13.09
N SER A 17 -12.11 -9.37 -12.86
CA SER A 17 -11.13 -8.73 -13.75
C SER A 17 -10.36 -9.75 -14.59
N ALA A 18 -10.87 -10.98 -14.78
CA ALA A 18 -10.16 -12.06 -15.45
C ALA A 18 -9.64 -11.69 -16.85
N ASP A 19 -10.43 -10.94 -17.63
CA ASP A 19 -10.04 -10.48 -18.96
C ASP A 19 -8.89 -9.44 -18.96
N HIS A 20 -8.65 -8.80 -17.81
CA HIS A 20 -7.65 -7.75 -17.63
C HIS A 20 -6.76 -8.01 -16.39
N LEU A 21 -6.43 -9.28 -16.14
CA LEU A 21 -5.72 -9.72 -14.94
C LEU A 21 -4.34 -9.04 -14.79
N HIS A 22 -3.64 -8.77 -15.89
CA HIS A 22 -2.36 -8.04 -15.87
C HIS A 22 -2.52 -6.60 -15.34
N SER A 23 -3.56 -5.89 -15.77
CA SER A 23 -3.87 -4.53 -15.27
C SER A 23 -4.22 -4.57 -13.78
N PHE A 24 -4.95 -5.60 -13.35
CA PHE A 24 -5.31 -5.80 -11.95
C PHE A 24 -4.09 -6.07 -11.07
N LEU A 25 -3.21 -7.00 -11.49
CA LEU A 25 -1.96 -7.33 -10.78
C LEU A 25 -1.00 -6.14 -10.71
N LEU A 26 -0.86 -5.39 -11.81
CA LEU A 26 -0.03 -4.20 -11.83
C LEU A 26 -0.51 -3.16 -10.80
N GLY A 27 -1.83 -2.98 -10.69
CA GLY A 27 -2.46 -2.16 -9.66
C GLY A 27 -2.09 -2.61 -8.24
N LEU A 28 -2.14 -3.92 -7.97
CA LEU A 28 -1.72 -4.51 -6.69
C LEU A 28 -0.24 -4.21 -6.39
N TYR A 29 0.67 -4.52 -7.33
CA TYR A 29 2.10 -4.35 -7.12
C TYR A 29 2.49 -2.89 -6.89
N ILE A 30 2.03 -1.98 -7.74
CA ILE A 30 2.35 -0.56 -7.63
C ILE A 30 1.79 -0.01 -6.32
N SER A 31 0.56 -0.38 -5.98
CA SER A 31 -0.11 0.13 -4.78
C SER A 31 0.55 -0.35 -3.48
N THR A 32 0.88 -1.63 -3.39
CA THR A 32 1.58 -2.20 -2.22
C THR A 32 3.00 -1.65 -2.07
N LEU A 33 3.74 -1.47 -3.17
CA LEU A 33 5.07 -0.84 -3.15
C LEU A 33 5.00 0.64 -2.76
N ALA A 34 4.05 1.39 -3.31
CA ALA A 34 3.89 2.82 -3.02
C ALA A 34 3.48 3.09 -1.56
N VAL A 35 2.57 2.28 -1.02
CA VAL A 35 2.16 2.39 0.39
C VAL A 35 3.26 1.87 1.32
N GLY A 36 3.95 0.77 0.96
CA GLY A 36 5.05 0.22 1.76
C GLY A 36 6.25 1.15 1.85
N SER A 37 6.66 1.77 0.74
CA SER A 37 7.73 2.76 0.72
C SER A 37 7.37 4.00 1.54
N CYS A 38 6.14 4.51 1.39
CA CYS A 38 5.63 5.62 2.17
C CYS A 38 5.59 5.30 3.67
N TYR A 39 5.09 4.13 4.06
CA TYR A 39 5.07 3.67 5.45
C TYR A 39 6.48 3.65 6.07
N TRP A 40 7.46 3.14 5.31
CA TRP A 40 8.85 3.06 5.77
C TRP A 40 9.43 4.44 6.12
N PHE A 41 9.19 5.45 5.28
CA PHE A 41 9.66 6.81 5.54
C PHE A 41 8.85 7.50 6.64
N ALA A 42 7.52 7.41 6.59
CA ALA A 42 6.62 8.14 7.49
C ALA A 42 6.74 7.69 8.96
N PHE A 43 7.02 6.42 9.22
CA PHE A 43 7.04 5.86 10.58
C PHE A 43 8.43 5.60 11.14
N ARG A 44 9.48 6.13 10.51
CA ARG A 44 10.81 6.14 11.11
C ARG A 44 10.80 7.06 12.34
N SER A 45 11.05 6.47 13.51
CA SER A 45 11.02 7.16 14.80
C SER A 45 12.03 8.31 14.83
N SER A 46 11.53 9.54 14.99
CA SER A 46 12.36 10.73 15.21
C SER A 46 11.90 11.47 16.46
N LYS A 47 12.86 11.99 17.22
CA LYS A 47 12.62 12.79 18.44
C LYS A 47 12.25 14.24 18.14
N PHE A 48 12.52 14.72 16.92
CA PHE A 48 12.33 16.11 16.53
C PHE A 48 11.12 16.26 15.59
N PRO A 49 10.15 17.15 15.91
CA PRO A 49 8.93 17.30 15.12
C PRO A 49 9.20 17.82 13.70
N GLN A 50 10.19 18.70 13.51
CA GLN A 50 10.59 19.19 12.18
C GLN A 50 11.10 18.05 11.29
N LEU A 51 11.85 17.11 11.85
CA LEU A 51 12.39 15.98 11.08
C LEU A 51 11.29 14.95 10.73
N ALA A 52 10.27 14.81 11.58
CA ALA A 52 9.10 13.99 11.29
C ALA A 52 8.31 14.54 10.08
N LEU A 53 8.15 15.86 9.97
CA LEU A 53 7.51 16.49 8.81
C LEU A 53 8.30 16.27 7.52
N VAL A 54 9.63 16.39 7.57
CA VAL A 54 10.51 16.11 6.42
C VAL A 54 10.38 14.65 5.98
N LEU A 55 10.34 13.70 6.92
CA LEU A 55 10.16 12.28 6.62
C LEU A 55 8.77 11.96 6.04
N LEU A 56 7.72 12.65 6.49
CA LEU A 56 6.39 12.57 5.90
C LEU A 56 6.36 13.09 4.45
N LEU A 57 6.99 14.24 4.20
CA LEU A 57 7.16 14.78 2.85
C LEU A 57 7.94 13.80 1.95
N CYS A 58 9.03 13.21 2.47
CA CYS A 58 9.79 12.19 1.77
C CYS A 58 8.93 10.96 1.44
N GLY A 59 8.10 10.50 2.38
CA GLY A 59 7.14 9.42 2.14
C GLY A 59 6.10 9.76 1.07
N LEU A 60 5.61 11.01 1.04
CA LEU A 60 4.72 11.50 -0.01
C LEU A 60 5.41 11.47 -1.38
N PHE A 61 6.62 11.99 -1.48
CA PHE A 61 7.40 11.96 -2.73
C PHE A 61 7.73 10.54 -3.17
N ALA A 62 8.05 9.65 -2.23
CA ALA A 62 8.26 8.23 -2.53
C ALA A 62 6.99 7.59 -3.09
N LYS A 63 5.82 7.88 -2.51
CA LYS A 63 4.53 7.38 -3.02
C LYS A 63 4.29 7.86 -4.45
N ILE A 64 4.42 9.16 -4.69
CA ILE A 64 4.23 9.76 -6.03
C ILE A 64 5.24 9.16 -7.02
N GLY A 65 6.52 9.12 -6.66
CA GLY A 65 7.59 8.59 -7.51
C GLY A 65 7.36 7.14 -7.91
N VAL A 66 7.02 6.27 -6.96
CA VAL A 66 6.71 4.86 -7.24
C VAL A 66 5.47 4.72 -8.13
N THR A 67 4.45 5.55 -7.92
CA THR A 67 3.24 5.50 -8.76
C THR A 67 3.51 5.97 -10.18
N VAL A 68 4.23 7.07 -10.37
CA VAL A 68 4.56 7.60 -11.70
C VAL A 68 5.47 6.61 -12.42
N ALA A 69 6.56 6.17 -11.79
CA ALA A 69 7.48 5.20 -12.39
C ALA A 69 6.78 3.88 -12.74
N GLY A 70 5.93 3.36 -11.83
CA GLY A 70 5.18 2.13 -12.04
C GLY A 70 4.16 2.24 -13.18
N VAL A 71 3.42 3.35 -13.26
CA VAL A 71 2.45 3.59 -14.33
C VAL A 71 3.14 3.82 -15.66
N SER A 72 4.18 4.66 -15.70
CA SER A 72 4.96 4.92 -16.92
C SER A 72 5.61 3.64 -17.47
N TRP A 73 6.13 2.77 -16.58
CA TRP A 73 6.64 1.47 -16.96
C TRP A 73 5.54 0.53 -17.47
N GLY A 74 4.41 0.44 -16.76
CA GLY A 74 3.27 -0.39 -17.14
C GLY A 74 2.66 0.02 -18.49
N LEU A 75 2.66 1.32 -18.80
CA LEU A 75 2.21 1.84 -20.09
C LEU A 75 3.21 1.51 -21.21
N SER A 76 4.52 1.60 -20.94
CA SER A 76 5.57 1.35 -21.95
C SER A 76 5.63 -0.11 -22.41
N GLN A 77 5.15 -1.03 -21.57
CA GLN A 77 5.12 -2.47 -21.85
C GLN A 77 3.73 -2.96 -22.30
N ASP A 78 2.77 -2.05 -22.51
CA ASP A 78 1.38 -2.36 -22.89
C ASP A 78 0.67 -3.31 -21.90
N LEU A 79 1.11 -3.30 -20.62
CA LEU A 79 0.51 -4.12 -19.56
C LEU A 79 -0.85 -3.60 -19.10
N ILE A 80 -1.13 -2.30 -19.34
CA ILE A 80 -2.39 -1.64 -18.99
C ILE A 80 -3.36 -1.80 -20.16
N SER A 81 -3.99 -2.97 -20.24
CA SER A 81 -5.06 -3.26 -21.20
C SER A 81 -6.34 -2.45 -20.94
N SER A 82 -6.61 -2.13 -19.67
CA SER A 82 -7.74 -1.28 -19.28
C SER A 82 -7.34 -0.32 -18.16
N PRO A 83 -7.19 1.00 -18.46
CA PRO A 83 -6.87 2.00 -17.46
C PRO A 83 -7.89 2.07 -16.31
N PHE A 84 -9.15 1.75 -16.59
CA PHE A 84 -10.21 1.74 -15.59
C PHE A 84 -9.98 0.64 -14.56
N VAL A 85 -9.77 -0.60 -15.00
CA VAL A 85 -9.49 -1.75 -14.12
C VAL A 85 -8.23 -1.51 -13.30
N PHE A 86 -7.19 -0.96 -13.93
CA PHE A 86 -5.96 -0.58 -13.23
C PHE A 86 -6.23 0.42 -12.10
N SER A 87 -6.96 1.51 -12.36
CA SER A 87 -7.23 2.55 -11.36
C SER A 87 -8.06 2.05 -10.18
N LEU A 88 -9.10 1.25 -10.44
CA LEU A 88 -9.94 0.61 -9.42
C LEU A 88 -9.11 -0.34 -8.55
N SER A 89 -8.32 -1.20 -9.18
CA SER A 89 -7.41 -2.11 -8.48
C SER A 89 -6.42 -1.34 -7.61
N TYR A 90 -5.74 -0.34 -8.17
CA TYR A 90 -4.77 0.48 -7.46
C TYR A 90 -5.38 1.18 -6.23
N LEU A 91 -6.57 1.78 -6.37
CA LEU A 91 -7.30 2.45 -5.29
C LEU A 91 -7.65 1.43 -4.19
N PHE A 92 -8.30 0.33 -4.56
CA PHE A 92 -8.69 -0.71 -3.62
C PHE A 92 -7.49 -1.25 -2.84
N PHE A 93 -6.42 -1.64 -3.53
CA PHE A 93 -5.20 -2.13 -2.89
C PHE A 93 -4.47 -1.06 -2.08
N SER A 94 -4.63 0.23 -2.39
CA SER A 94 -3.99 1.30 -1.62
C SER A 94 -4.65 1.42 -0.25
N ILE A 95 -5.98 1.28 -0.20
CA ILE A 95 -6.72 1.25 1.06
C ILE A 95 -6.36 -0.02 1.85
N VAL A 96 -6.36 -1.18 1.18
CA VAL A 96 -6.05 -2.46 1.83
C VAL A 96 -4.63 -2.48 2.39
N ALA A 97 -3.63 -2.10 1.60
CA ALA A 97 -2.24 -2.05 2.04
C ALA A 97 -2.06 -1.09 3.23
N THR A 98 -2.72 0.07 3.20
CA THR A 98 -2.69 1.04 4.30
C THR A 98 -3.29 0.42 5.57
N TYR A 99 -4.44 -0.23 5.45
CA TYR A 99 -5.08 -0.92 6.58
C TYR A 99 -4.20 -2.03 7.16
N VAL A 100 -3.58 -2.86 6.30
CA VAL A 100 -2.68 -3.94 6.74
C VAL A 100 -1.48 -3.37 7.51
N TRP A 101 -0.85 -2.31 7.02
CA TRP A 101 0.27 -1.66 7.69
C TRP A 101 -0.12 -1.06 9.05
N PHE A 102 -1.28 -0.40 9.15
CA PHE A 102 -1.76 0.10 10.44
C PHE A 102 -2.11 -1.02 11.41
N ALA A 103 -2.81 -2.07 10.96
CA ALA A 103 -3.13 -3.23 11.80
C ALA A 103 -1.88 -3.97 12.27
N TYR A 104 -0.85 -4.05 11.42
CA TYR A 104 0.46 -4.61 11.79
C TYR A 104 1.15 -3.77 12.88
N ARG A 105 1.15 -2.44 12.72
CA ARG A 105 1.76 -1.51 13.68
C ARG A 105 1.04 -1.51 15.03
N GLU A 106 -0.29 -1.58 15.03
CA GLU A 106 -1.10 -1.69 16.25
C GLU A 106 -0.69 -2.92 17.06
N LYS A 107 -0.57 -4.08 16.40
CA LYS A 107 -0.10 -5.33 17.05
C LYS A 107 1.32 -5.23 17.59
N LEU A 108 2.23 -4.59 16.85
CA LEU A 108 3.60 -4.35 17.34
C LEU A 108 3.63 -3.46 18.58
N THR A 109 2.79 -2.42 18.61
CA THR A 109 2.73 -1.48 19.73
C THR A 109 2.11 -2.13 20.96
N ALA A 110 1.00 -2.86 20.80
CA ALA A 110 0.36 -3.61 21.88
C ALA A 110 1.32 -4.66 22.49
N LYS A 111 2.11 -5.36 21.66
CA LYS A 111 3.13 -6.31 22.14
C LYS A 111 4.24 -5.62 22.93
N LYS A 112 4.62 -4.40 22.54
CA LYS A 112 5.64 -3.63 23.25
C LYS A 112 5.14 -3.18 24.63
N GLU A 113 3.88 -2.78 24.74
CA GLU A 113 3.26 -2.39 26.02
C GLU A 113 3.12 -3.56 26.99
N THR A 114 2.75 -4.76 26.51
CA THR A 114 2.67 -5.94 27.38
C THR A 114 4.04 -6.37 27.91
N LEU A 115 5.10 -6.29 27.09
CA LEU A 115 6.47 -6.56 27.53
C LEU A 115 6.96 -5.55 28.57
N LEU A 116 6.63 -4.26 28.42
CA LEU A 116 6.98 -3.22 29.39
C LEU A 116 6.25 -3.36 30.73
N LYS A 117 5.03 -3.92 30.74
CA LYS A 117 4.28 -4.19 31.98
C LYS A 117 4.73 -5.46 32.71
N ALA A 118 5.45 -6.35 32.02
CA ALA A 118 5.94 -7.62 32.57
C ALA A 118 7.38 -7.54 33.11
N ALA A 119 8.08 -6.43 32.88
CA ALA A 119 9.43 -6.14 33.37
C ALA A 119 9.35 -5.18 34.57
#